data_AF-A0A2M8KZ83-F1
#
_entry.id   AF-A0A2M8KZ83-F1
#
_cell.length_a   1.000
_cell.length_b   1.000
_cell.length_c   1.000
_cell.angle_alpha   90.00
_cell.angle_beta   90.00
_cell.angle_gamma   90.00
#
_symmetry.space_group_name_H-M   'P 1'
#
loop_
_entity.id
_entity.type
_entity.pdbx_description
1 polymer ?
#
loop_
_entity_poly.entity_id
_entity_poly.type
_entity_poly.pdbx_seq_one_letter_code
_entity_poly.pdbx_strand_id
1 'polypeptide(L)'
;MFLLPVTVYILVRIDFVSLAIILVLLSKWRMFAVRPRYWPANLIASSADILVSVALVLFMANTSIQWWQLFWTATYSAWLVWLKPRSDVFSVSVQAMLAQLLGLAVLYLKFGDTPLVALVAGTWLVAYLAARHFLTSFEEAHTALLAHVWAFFAAGLAFVLGHWLLFYGTIAQIIVILTTVGYGLAALYYLDSHDRLTALLQRQLLAIMFAILLIVVVLSDWTGVTV
;
A
#
# COMPACT_ATOMS: atom_id res chain seq x y z
N MET A 1 23.27 3.27 2.73
CA MET A 1 21.85 3.05 2.34
C MET A 1 21.63 1.65 1.75
N PHE A 2 22.50 1.18 0.84
CA PHE A 2 22.43 -0.18 0.25
C PHE A 2 22.69 -1.35 1.21
N LEU A 3 23.37 -1.11 2.34
CA LEU A 3 23.66 -2.16 3.33
C LEU A 3 22.39 -2.82 3.87
N LEU A 4 21.32 -2.05 4.11
CA LEU A 4 20.09 -2.60 4.69
C LEU A 4 19.40 -3.62 3.77
N PRO A 5 19.10 -3.32 2.48
CA PRO A 5 18.55 -4.31 1.55
C PRO A 5 19.42 -5.55 1.40
N VAL A 6 20.76 -5.40 1.38
CA VAL A 6 21.68 -6.54 1.25
C VAL A 6 21.66 -7.42 2.50
N THR A 7 21.68 -6.83 3.70
CA THR A 7 21.57 -7.60 4.95
C THR A 7 20.22 -8.30 5.05
N VAL A 8 19.13 -7.64 4.65
CA VAL A 8 17.78 -8.24 4.57
C VAL A 8 17.78 -9.41 3.60
N TYR A 9 18.38 -9.28 2.42
CA TYR A 9 18.51 -10.37 1.45
C TYR A 9 19.24 -11.57 2.04
N ILE A 10 20.37 -11.34 2.72
CA ILE A 10 21.12 -12.41 3.39
C ILE A 10 20.23 -13.11 4.40
N LEU A 11 19.58 -12.36 5.31
CA LEU A 11 18.70 -12.92 6.34
C LEU A 11 17.54 -13.72 5.76
N VAL A 12 16.91 -13.25 4.67
CA VAL A 12 15.85 -13.99 3.98
C VAL A 12 16.41 -15.27 3.34
N ARG A 13 17.62 -15.24 2.78
CA ARG A 13 18.25 -16.41 2.13
C ARG A 13 18.61 -17.52 3.12
N ILE A 14 18.87 -17.17 4.37
CA ILE A 14 19.12 -18.13 5.46
C ILE A 14 17.86 -18.40 6.30
N ASP A 15 16.66 -18.09 5.79
CA ASP A 15 15.35 -18.32 6.40
C ASP A 15 15.05 -17.56 7.72
N PHE A 16 15.82 -16.52 8.04
CA PHE A 16 15.59 -15.63 9.18
C PHE A 16 14.69 -14.43 8.84
N VAL A 17 13.52 -14.71 8.24
CA VAL A 17 12.58 -13.67 7.75
C VAL A 17 12.11 -12.74 8.87
N SER A 18 11.79 -13.27 10.05
CA SER A 18 11.35 -12.46 11.20
C SER A 18 12.44 -11.49 11.66
N LEU A 19 13.71 -11.91 11.66
CA LEU A 19 14.84 -11.02 11.97
C LEU A 19 15.02 -9.95 10.89
N ALA A 20 14.79 -10.28 9.61
CA ALA A 20 14.84 -9.32 8.53
C ALA A 20 13.78 -8.22 8.71
N ILE A 21 12.54 -8.59 9.08
CA ILE A 21 11.46 -7.63 9.37
C ILE A 21 11.82 -6.77 10.58
N ILE A 22 12.28 -7.39 11.68
CA ILE A 22 12.72 -6.64 12.89
C ILE A 22 13.83 -5.67 12.54
N LEU A 23 14.83 -6.08 11.75
CA LEU A 23 15.92 -5.22 11.30
C LEU A 23 15.39 -4.02 10.50
N VAL A 24 14.43 -4.22 9.60
CA VAL A 24 13.79 -3.13 8.85
C VAL A 24 13.08 -2.16 9.79
N LEU A 25 12.35 -2.64 10.79
CA LEU A 25 11.66 -1.77 11.76
C LEU A 25 12.65 -1.02 12.65
N LEU A 26 13.70 -1.70 13.13
CA LEU A 26 14.77 -1.10 13.94
C LEU A 26 15.61 -0.08 13.15
N SER A 27 15.77 -0.26 11.84
CA SER A 27 16.47 0.72 10.99
C SER A 27 15.82 2.12 11.05
N LYS A 28 14.55 2.19 11.46
CA LYS A 28 13.77 3.41 11.61
C LYS A 28 13.73 3.93 13.06
N TRP A 29 14.63 3.48 13.94
CA TRP A 29 14.64 3.86 15.37
C TRP A 29 14.52 5.37 15.63
N ARG A 30 15.00 6.21 14.69
CA ARG A 30 14.91 7.68 14.75
C ARG A 30 13.49 8.21 14.95
N MET A 31 12.45 7.44 14.58
CA MET A 31 11.05 7.78 14.86
C MET A 31 10.75 7.91 16.36
N PHE A 32 11.45 7.13 17.18
CA PHE A 32 11.27 7.07 18.64
C PHE A 32 12.28 7.95 19.41
N ALA A 33 13.26 8.55 18.72
CA ALA A 33 14.27 9.43 19.30
C ALA A 33 13.73 10.83 19.66
N VAL A 34 12.41 10.95 19.86
CA VAL A 34 11.70 12.18 20.22
C VAL A 34 10.79 11.91 21.43
N ARG A 35 10.23 12.95 22.03
CA ARG A 35 9.29 12.80 23.16
C ARG A 35 8.12 11.89 22.78
N PRO A 36 7.67 10.97 23.67
CA PRO A 36 6.63 9.98 23.37
C PRO A 36 5.34 10.54 22.73
N ARG A 37 4.94 11.76 23.10
CA ARG A 37 3.79 12.45 22.50
C ARG A 37 3.86 12.64 20.99
N TYR A 38 5.06 12.64 20.40
CA TYR A 38 5.27 12.82 18.95
C TYR A 38 5.43 11.52 18.18
N TRP A 39 5.46 10.36 18.86
CA TRP A 39 5.62 9.07 18.20
C TRP A 39 4.51 8.78 17.18
N PRO A 40 3.21 9.03 17.44
CA PRO A 40 2.17 8.77 16.44
C PRO A 40 2.38 9.57 15.15
N ALA A 41 2.77 10.84 15.27
CA ALA A 41 3.05 11.69 14.11
C ALA A 41 4.25 11.18 13.30
N ASN A 42 5.32 10.75 13.98
CA ASN A 42 6.51 10.20 13.31
C ASN A 42 6.24 8.84 12.66
N LEU A 43 5.41 8.00 13.28
CA LEU A 43 4.96 6.73 12.70
C LEU A 43 4.16 6.97 11.43
N ILE A 44 3.23 7.92 11.46
CA ILE A 44 2.44 8.32 10.29
C ILE A 44 3.34 8.83 9.17
N ALA A 45 4.29 9.71 9.47
CA ALA A 45 5.23 10.26 8.48
C ALA A 45 6.13 9.18 7.84
N SER A 46 6.38 8.08 8.55
CA SER A 46 7.21 6.97 8.07
C SER A 46 6.38 5.77 7.57
N SER A 47 5.06 5.91 7.54
CA SER A 47 4.14 4.79 7.35
C SER A 47 4.24 4.17 5.96
N ALA A 48 4.30 4.99 4.91
CA ALA A 48 4.50 4.51 3.54
C ALA A 48 5.79 3.71 3.41
N ASP A 49 6.89 4.21 3.99
CA ASP A 49 8.17 3.51 4.00
C ASP A 49 8.14 2.22 4.83
N ILE A 50 7.35 2.14 5.90
CA ILE A 50 7.16 0.89 6.66
C ILE A 50 6.41 -0.13 5.80
N LEU A 51 5.27 0.26 5.23
CA LEU A 51 4.43 -0.61 4.40
C LEU A 51 5.22 -1.17 3.22
N VAL A 52 5.91 -0.31 2.46
CA VAL A 52 6.70 -0.74 1.30
C VAL A 52 7.88 -1.61 1.72
N SER A 53 8.65 -1.20 2.73
CA SER A 53 9.84 -1.98 3.13
C SER A 53 9.45 -3.38 3.63
N VAL A 54 8.44 -3.49 4.48
CA VAL A 54 7.96 -4.78 4.99
C VAL A 54 7.40 -5.63 3.85
N ALA A 55 6.65 -5.04 2.93
CA ALA A 55 6.12 -5.76 1.78
C ALA A 55 7.23 -6.33 0.88
N LEU A 56 8.28 -5.55 0.60
CA LEU A 56 9.41 -6.03 -0.20
C LEU A 56 10.17 -7.17 0.49
N VAL A 57 10.31 -7.15 1.82
CA VAL A 57 10.88 -8.29 2.58
C VAL A 57 10.01 -9.54 2.43
N LEU A 58 8.69 -9.39 2.56
CA LEU A 58 7.76 -10.51 2.47
C LEU A 58 7.67 -11.08 1.05
N PHE A 59 7.70 -10.26 0.01
CA PHE A 59 7.77 -10.73 -1.37
C PHE A 59 9.09 -11.46 -1.67
N MET A 60 10.20 -10.95 -1.12
CA MET A 60 11.50 -11.63 -1.21
C MET A 60 11.47 -12.99 -0.52
N ALA A 61 10.82 -13.11 0.64
CA ALA A 61 10.67 -14.35 1.38
C ALA A 61 9.68 -15.34 0.73
N ASN A 62 8.79 -14.87 -0.14
CA ASN A 62 7.77 -15.72 -0.77
C ASN A 62 8.27 -16.52 -1.99
N THR A 63 9.55 -16.42 -2.33
CA THR A 63 10.16 -17.10 -3.47
C THR A 63 11.50 -17.70 -3.09
N SER A 64 11.76 -18.93 -3.53
CA SER A 64 13.05 -19.62 -3.35
C SER A 64 14.05 -19.33 -4.49
N ILE A 65 13.56 -18.78 -5.60
CA ILE A 65 14.34 -18.50 -6.80
C ILE A 65 15.21 -17.27 -6.56
N GLN A 66 16.52 -17.46 -6.63
CA GLN A 66 17.51 -16.42 -6.33
C GLN A 66 17.32 -15.16 -7.19
N TRP A 67 17.02 -15.29 -8.48
CA TRP A 67 16.80 -14.14 -9.35
C TRP A 67 15.62 -13.27 -8.91
N TRP A 68 14.53 -13.87 -8.43
CA TRP A 68 13.39 -13.11 -7.90
C TRP A 68 13.74 -12.43 -6.57
N GLN A 69 14.53 -13.08 -5.70
CA GLN A 69 15.00 -12.46 -4.47
C GLN A 69 15.92 -11.25 -4.75
N LEU A 70 16.82 -11.36 -5.75
CA LEU A 70 17.68 -10.26 -6.19
C LEU A 70 16.87 -9.13 -6.83
N PHE A 71 15.84 -9.44 -7.60
CA PHE A 71 14.90 -8.44 -8.12
C PHE A 71 14.28 -7.62 -6.98
N TRP A 72 13.70 -8.28 -5.97
CA TRP A 72 13.11 -7.58 -4.82
C TRP A 72 14.15 -6.77 -4.02
N THR A 73 15.39 -7.26 -3.93
CA THR A 73 16.50 -6.54 -3.29
C THR A 73 16.87 -5.26 -4.05
N ALA A 74 16.90 -5.34 -5.39
CA ALA A 74 17.14 -4.19 -6.25
C ALA A 74 15.98 -3.18 -6.16
N THR A 75 14.74 -3.65 -6.20
CA THR A 75 13.55 -2.80 -5.99
C THR A 75 13.59 -2.12 -4.62
N TYR A 76 13.96 -2.83 -3.57
CA TYR A 76 14.09 -2.24 -2.23
C TYR A 76 15.21 -1.20 -2.16
N SER A 77 16.33 -1.46 -2.81
CA SER A 77 17.41 -0.49 -2.94
C SER A 77 16.97 0.78 -3.69
N ALA A 78 16.27 0.62 -4.81
CA ALA A 78 15.72 1.73 -5.58
C ALA A 78 14.68 2.53 -4.79
N TRP A 79 13.81 1.85 -4.02
CA TRP A 79 12.88 2.51 -3.11
C TRP A 79 13.61 3.41 -2.13
N LEU A 80 14.62 2.89 -1.42
CA LEU A 80 15.36 3.65 -0.42
C LEU A 80 16.15 4.80 -1.03
N VAL A 81 16.83 4.59 -2.16
CA VAL A 81 17.80 5.56 -2.70
C VAL A 81 17.15 6.60 -3.61
N TRP A 82 16.11 6.22 -4.36
CA TRP A 82 15.53 7.11 -5.38
C TRP A 82 14.17 7.67 -5.00
N LEU A 83 13.23 6.83 -4.56
CA LEU A 83 11.85 7.28 -4.39
C LEU A 83 11.60 7.85 -2.99
N LYS A 84 12.02 7.14 -1.94
CA LYS A 84 11.83 7.54 -0.54
C LYS A 84 12.39 8.92 -0.19
N PRO A 85 13.59 9.35 -0.63
CA PRO A 85 14.16 10.62 -0.21
C PRO A 85 13.45 11.83 -0.81
N ARG A 86 12.61 11.62 -1.82
CA ARG A 86 11.89 12.70 -2.49
C ARG A 86 10.70 13.15 -1.64
N SER A 87 10.51 14.46 -1.59
CA SER A 87 9.46 15.12 -0.83
C SER A 87 8.58 16.02 -1.70
N ASP A 88 8.77 16.02 -3.02
CA ASP A 88 7.85 16.70 -3.94
C ASP A 88 6.48 16.00 -3.96
N VAL A 89 5.42 16.78 -4.19
CA VAL A 89 4.02 16.31 -4.07
C VAL A 89 3.75 15.08 -4.92
N PHE A 90 4.28 15.06 -6.15
CA PHE A 90 4.15 13.92 -7.04
C PHE A 90 4.83 12.67 -6.46
N SER A 91 6.08 12.78 -6.00
CA SER A 91 6.82 11.65 -5.44
C SER A 91 6.18 11.12 -4.16
N VAL A 92 5.70 11.99 -3.27
CA VAL A 92 4.95 11.58 -2.06
C VAL A 92 3.64 10.88 -2.44
N SER A 93 2.97 11.36 -3.48
CA SER A 93 1.76 10.71 -4.01
C SER A 93 2.06 9.30 -4.52
N VAL A 94 3.13 9.14 -5.30
CA VAL A 94 3.60 7.82 -5.78
C VAL A 94 4.01 6.90 -4.63
N GLN A 95 4.67 7.43 -3.60
CA GLN A 95 5.01 6.66 -2.39
C GLN A 95 3.77 6.13 -1.68
N ALA A 96 2.73 6.96 -1.51
CA ALA A 96 1.47 6.56 -0.88
C ALA A 96 0.73 5.49 -1.71
N MET A 97 0.69 5.67 -3.04
CA MET A 97 0.09 4.72 -3.97
C MET A 97 0.78 3.35 -3.88
N LEU A 98 2.11 3.32 -3.96
CA LEU A 98 2.87 2.08 -3.81
C LEU A 98 2.71 1.45 -2.42
N ALA A 99 2.65 2.25 -1.35
CA ALA A 99 2.40 1.76 -0.01
C ALA A 99 1.04 1.05 0.12
N GLN A 100 -0.01 1.63 -0.48
CA GLN A 100 -1.34 0.99 -0.51
C GLN A 100 -1.30 -0.30 -1.33
N LEU A 101 -0.77 -0.26 -2.56
CA LEU A 101 -0.73 -1.42 -3.45
C LEU A 101 0.04 -2.58 -2.83
N LEU A 102 1.28 -2.33 -2.36
CA LEU A 102 2.12 -3.38 -1.80
C LEU A 102 1.61 -3.85 -0.44
N GLY A 103 1.05 -2.95 0.38
CA GLY A 103 0.42 -3.30 1.66
C GLY A 103 -0.80 -4.21 1.47
N LEU A 104 -1.70 -3.88 0.55
CA LEU A 104 -2.86 -4.70 0.22
C LEU A 104 -2.44 -6.02 -0.43
N ALA A 105 -1.44 -6.01 -1.31
CA ALA A 105 -0.91 -7.22 -1.93
C ALA A 105 -0.33 -8.19 -0.89
N VAL A 106 0.42 -7.71 0.10
CA VAL A 106 0.85 -8.56 1.22
C VAL A 106 -0.36 -9.11 1.99
N LEU A 107 -1.29 -8.22 2.36
CA LEU A 107 -2.44 -8.61 3.18
C LEU A 107 -3.27 -9.72 2.53
N TYR A 108 -3.59 -9.59 1.24
CA TYR A 108 -4.47 -10.57 0.58
C TYR A 108 -3.74 -11.74 -0.06
N LEU A 109 -2.49 -11.57 -0.53
CA LEU A 109 -1.77 -12.67 -1.18
C LEU A 109 -0.99 -13.54 -0.18
N LYS A 110 -0.57 -12.98 0.96
CA LYS A 110 0.14 -13.74 2.01
C LYS A 110 -0.76 -14.08 3.20
N PHE A 111 -1.69 -13.20 3.55
CA PHE A 111 -2.54 -13.33 4.73
C PHE A 111 -4.03 -13.43 4.37
N GLY A 112 -4.36 -13.80 3.13
CA GLY A 112 -5.75 -13.92 2.64
C GLY A 112 -6.60 -14.91 3.44
N ASP A 113 -5.98 -15.93 4.05
CA ASP A 113 -6.67 -16.96 4.83
C ASP A 113 -6.81 -16.59 6.33
N THR A 114 -6.42 -15.37 6.71
CA THR A 114 -6.60 -14.88 8.09
C THR A 114 -8.07 -14.57 8.38
N PRO A 115 -8.49 -14.52 9.66
CA PRO A 115 -9.87 -14.22 10.01
C PRO A 115 -10.37 -12.92 9.36
N LEU A 116 -11.64 -12.88 8.93
CA LEU A 116 -12.24 -11.72 8.26
C LEU A 116 -11.98 -10.40 9.00
N VAL A 117 -12.08 -10.41 10.34
CA VAL A 117 -11.82 -9.24 11.18
C VAL A 117 -10.39 -8.72 11.00
N ALA A 118 -9.41 -9.61 10.83
CA ALA A 118 -8.01 -9.24 10.58
C ALA A 118 -7.83 -8.64 9.18
N LEU A 119 -8.50 -9.18 8.14
CA LEU A 119 -8.48 -8.60 6.79
C LEU A 119 -9.12 -7.21 6.75
N VAL A 120 -10.25 -7.02 7.44
CA VAL A 120 -10.94 -5.73 7.56
C VAL A 120 -10.07 -4.71 8.28
N ALA A 121 -9.53 -5.06 9.45
CA ALA A 121 -8.66 -4.18 10.23
C ALA A 121 -7.34 -3.87 9.51
N GLY A 122 -6.74 -4.87 8.86
CA GLY A 122 -5.54 -4.70 8.05
C GLY A 122 -5.77 -3.78 6.85
N THR A 123 -6.90 -3.95 6.15
CA THR A 123 -7.28 -3.10 5.01
C THR A 123 -7.50 -1.67 5.46
N TRP A 124 -8.21 -1.47 6.59
CA TRP A 124 -8.37 -0.16 7.20
C TRP A 124 -7.00 0.48 7.49
N LEU A 125 -6.09 -0.25 8.13
CA LEU A 125 -4.79 0.27 8.52
C LEU A 125 -3.95 0.67 7.31
N VAL A 126 -3.85 -0.19 6.30
CA VAL A 126 -3.10 0.08 5.06
C VAL A 126 -3.67 1.31 4.35
N ALA A 127 -4.98 1.35 4.15
CA ALA A 127 -5.66 2.46 3.48
C ALA A 127 -5.52 3.78 4.27
N TYR A 128 -5.69 3.74 5.59
CA TYR A 128 -5.53 4.90 6.45
C TYR A 128 -4.12 5.48 6.35
N LEU A 129 -3.09 4.64 6.53
CA LEU A 129 -1.70 5.08 6.50
C LEU A 129 -1.30 5.64 5.12
N ALA A 130 -1.70 4.96 4.05
CA ALA A 130 -1.42 5.42 2.68
C ALA A 130 -2.12 6.76 2.38
N ALA A 131 -3.42 6.89 2.69
CA ALA A 131 -4.14 8.15 2.48
C ALA A 131 -3.60 9.27 3.38
N ARG A 132 -3.20 8.94 4.61
CA ARG A 132 -2.61 9.90 5.54
C ARG A 132 -1.27 10.42 5.00
N HIS A 133 -0.42 9.55 4.46
CA HIS A 133 0.82 9.91 3.78
C HIS A 133 0.57 10.79 2.54
N PHE A 134 -0.36 10.39 1.67
CA PHE A 134 -0.74 11.16 0.48
C PHE A 134 -1.19 12.57 0.84
N LEU A 135 -2.16 12.71 1.74
CA LEU A 135 -2.75 14.00 2.09
C LEU A 135 -1.78 14.95 2.82
N THR A 136 -0.68 14.45 3.39
CA THR A 136 0.32 15.33 4.02
C THR A 136 1.15 16.14 3.04
N SER A 137 1.16 15.81 1.74
CA SER A 137 1.83 16.65 0.74
C SER A 137 1.00 17.85 0.27
N PHE A 138 -0.21 18.01 0.79
CA PHE A 138 -1.13 19.09 0.42
C PHE A 138 -1.48 19.94 1.65
N GLU A 139 -1.88 21.19 1.43
CA GLU A 139 -2.35 22.11 2.48
C GLU A 139 -3.80 21.79 2.88
N GLU A 140 -4.00 20.59 3.42
CA GLU A 140 -5.34 20.07 3.73
C GLU A 140 -5.63 20.18 5.24
N ALA A 141 -6.66 20.95 5.60
CA ALA A 141 -7.02 21.20 7.00
C ALA A 141 -7.53 19.92 7.69
N HIS A 142 -8.30 19.10 6.98
CA HIS A 142 -8.98 17.93 7.54
C HIS A 142 -8.34 16.63 7.11
N THR A 143 -7.02 16.68 6.91
CA THR A 143 -6.11 15.57 6.70
C THR A 143 -6.64 14.29 7.36
N ALA A 144 -6.58 14.20 8.69
CA ALA A 144 -6.90 12.99 9.45
C ALA A 144 -8.29 12.42 9.13
N LEU A 145 -9.31 13.28 9.03
CA LEU A 145 -10.69 12.89 8.76
C LEU A 145 -10.81 12.22 7.38
N LEU A 146 -10.26 12.83 6.34
CA LEU A 146 -10.31 12.30 4.97
C LEU A 146 -9.65 10.91 4.87
N ALA A 147 -8.53 10.68 5.56
CA ALA A 147 -7.91 9.36 5.59
C ALA A 147 -8.77 8.32 6.32
N HIS A 148 -9.49 8.71 7.39
CA HIS A 148 -10.44 7.80 8.05
C HIS A 148 -11.62 7.48 7.14
N VAL A 149 -12.13 8.44 6.37
CA VAL A 149 -13.21 8.20 5.39
C VAL A 149 -12.77 7.19 4.34
N TRP A 150 -11.57 7.36 3.78
CA TRP A 150 -11.00 6.41 2.82
C TRP A 150 -10.80 5.01 3.44
N ALA A 151 -10.23 4.96 4.65
CA ALA A 151 -9.99 3.71 5.35
C ALA A 151 -11.29 2.99 5.72
N PHE A 152 -12.33 3.73 6.12
CA PHE A 152 -13.65 3.18 6.41
C PHE A 152 -14.31 2.59 5.15
N PHE A 153 -14.25 3.32 4.03
CA PHE A 153 -14.70 2.78 2.74
C PHE A 153 -13.96 1.49 2.37
N ALA A 154 -12.63 1.49 2.46
CA ALA A 154 -11.82 0.33 2.13
C ALA A 154 -12.10 -0.87 3.05
N ALA A 155 -12.27 -0.63 4.35
CA ALA A 155 -12.62 -1.64 5.33
C ALA A 155 -14.02 -2.21 5.13
N GLY A 156 -15.01 -1.36 4.81
CA GLY A 156 -16.35 -1.79 4.45
C GLY A 156 -16.36 -2.66 3.21
N LEU A 157 -15.55 -2.31 2.20
CA LEU A 157 -15.38 -3.14 1.02
C LEU A 157 -14.71 -4.49 1.37
N ALA A 158 -13.68 -4.50 2.21
CA ALA A 158 -13.06 -5.73 2.71
C ALA A 158 -14.03 -6.61 3.49
N PHE A 159 -14.94 -6.02 4.26
CA PHE A 159 -15.97 -6.77 4.98
C PHE A 159 -16.92 -7.47 4.01
N VAL A 160 -17.41 -6.76 2.98
CA VAL A 160 -18.30 -7.34 1.97
C VAL A 160 -17.59 -8.40 1.13
N LEU A 161 -16.45 -8.04 0.52
CA LEU A 161 -15.72 -8.93 -0.38
C LEU A 161 -14.98 -10.05 0.35
N GLY A 162 -14.70 -9.92 1.65
CA GLY A 162 -14.07 -11.00 2.42
C GLY A 162 -14.96 -12.24 2.60
N HIS A 163 -16.27 -12.13 2.39
CA HIS A 163 -17.18 -13.28 2.34
C HIS A 163 -17.14 -14.00 0.97
N TRP A 164 -16.74 -13.30 -0.09
CA TRP A 164 -16.56 -13.81 -1.45
C TRP A 164 -15.20 -13.33 -1.97
N LEU A 165 -14.12 -13.78 -1.32
CA LEU A 165 -12.78 -13.31 -1.65
C LEU A 165 -12.32 -13.92 -2.97
N LEU A 166 -12.54 -13.21 -4.07
CA LEU A 166 -12.22 -13.66 -5.42
C LEU A 166 -10.79 -13.30 -5.82
N PHE A 167 -10.20 -14.15 -6.66
CA PHE A 167 -8.86 -13.97 -7.23
C PHE A 167 -8.90 -14.08 -8.76
N TYR A 168 -8.22 -13.17 -9.43
CA TYR A 168 -7.90 -13.26 -10.86
C TYR A 168 -6.48 -13.78 -11.02
N GLY A 169 -6.33 -15.10 -11.13
CA GLY A 169 -5.02 -15.74 -11.04
C GLY A 169 -4.41 -15.50 -9.66
N THR A 170 -3.32 -14.74 -9.59
CA THR A 170 -2.60 -14.44 -8.35
C THR A 170 -2.92 -13.07 -7.75
N ILE A 171 -3.94 -12.38 -8.27
CA ILE A 171 -4.32 -11.03 -7.80
C ILE A 171 -5.70 -11.08 -7.15
N ALA A 172 -5.80 -10.69 -5.88
CA ALA A 172 -7.09 -10.57 -5.21
C ALA A 172 -7.91 -9.42 -5.82
N GLN A 173 -9.19 -9.68 -6.08
CA GLN A 173 -10.12 -8.73 -6.71
C GLN A 173 -10.15 -7.37 -5.98
N ILE A 174 -10.17 -7.40 -4.65
CA ILE A 174 -10.22 -6.18 -3.82
C ILE A 174 -9.00 -5.28 -4.02
N ILE A 175 -7.81 -5.83 -4.32
CA ILE A 175 -6.63 -5.03 -4.64
C ILE A 175 -6.90 -4.20 -5.89
N VAL A 176 -7.47 -4.82 -6.93
CA VAL A 176 -7.82 -4.13 -8.18
C VAL A 176 -8.81 -3.01 -7.90
N ILE A 177 -9.90 -3.29 -7.17
CA ILE A 177 -10.94 -2.30 -6.87
C ILE A 177 -10.37 -1.13 -6.07
N LEU A 178 -9.69 -1.39 -4.96
CA LEU A 178 -9.16 -0.34 -4.07
C LEU A 178 -8.04 0.47 -4.73
N THR A 179 -7.19 -0.16 -5.54
CA THR A 179 -6.16 0.55 -6.30
C THR A 179 -6.78 1.38 -7.41
N THR A 180 -7.74 0.88 -8.18
CA THR A 180 -8.43 1.67 -9.21
C THR A 180 -9.15 2.88 -8.62
N VAL A 181 -9.92 2.68 -7.54
CA VAL A 181 -10.64 3.78 -6.88
C VAL A 181 -9.65 4.74 -6.23
N GLY A 182 -8.74 4.23 -5.42
CA GLY A 182 -7.78 5.05 -4.67
C GLY A 182 -6.86 5.86 -5.58
N TYR A 183 -6.33 5.24 -6.64
CA TYR A 183 -5.44 5.92 -7.58
C TYR A 183 -6.19 6.94 -8.43
N GLY A 184 -7.43 6.61 -8.84
CA GLY A 184 -8.27 7.53 -9.59
C GLY A 184 -8.65 8.77 -8.77
N LEU A 185 -9.07 8.59 -7.51
CA LEU A 185 -9.35 9.69 -6.60
C LEU A 185 -8.11 10.51 -6.27
N ALA A 186 -6.96 9.86 -6.02
CA ALA A 186 -5.69 10.54 -5.78
C ALA A 186 -5.24 11.36 -7.01
N ALA A 187 -5.41 10.82 -8.22
CA ALA A 187 -5.09 11.54 -9.46
C ALA A 187 -6.01 12.74 -9.67
N LEU A 188 -7.31 12.59 -9.43
CA LEU A 188 -8.27 13.70 -9.48
C LEU A 188 -7.90 14.80 -8.49
N TYR A 189 -7.64 14.43 -7.23
CA TYR A 189 -7.25 15.37 -6.17
C TYR A 189 -5.93 16.08 -6.51
N TYR A 190 -4.92 15.34 -6.97
CA TYR A 190 -3.63 15.90 -7.38
C TYR A 190 -3.78 16.88 -8.55
N LEU A 191 -4.60 16.56 -9.55
CA LEU A 191 -4.81 17.45 -10.70
C LEU A 191 -5.59 18.70 -10.31
N ASP A 192 -6.59 18.56 -9.44
CA ASP A 192 -7.40 19.66 -8.93
C ASP A 192 -6.54 20.64 -8.12
N SER A 193 -5.72 20.11 -7.20
CA SER A 193 -4.84 20.94 -6.35
C SER A 193 -3.74 21.69 -7.11
N HIS A 194 -3.51 21.36 -8.38
CA HIS A 194 -2.53 22.01 -9.24
C HIS A 194 -3.20 22.83 -10.37
N ASP A 195 -4.51 23.04 -10.31
CA ASP A 195 -5.30 23.75 -11.32
C ASP A 195 -5.18 23.12 -12.73
N ARG A 196 -4.96 21.81 -12.80
CA ARG A 196 -4.82 21.03 -14.05
C ARG A 196 -6.05 20.19 -14.37
N LEU A 197 -7.03 20.12 -13.46
CA LEU A 197 -8.23 19.32 -13.66
C LEU A 197 -9.24 20.05 -14.56
N THR A 198 -9.36 19.59 -15.80
CA THR A 198 -10.43 20.05 -16.71
C THR A 198 -11.66 19.15 -16.56
N ALA A 199 -12.85 19.69 -16.86
CA ALA A 199 -14.09 18.90 -16.83
C ALA A 199 -14.06 17.69 -17.77
N LEU A 200 -13.36 17.79 -18.91
CA LEU A 200 -13.17 16.66 -19.82
C LEU A 200 -12.28 15.58 -19.18
N LEU A 201 -11.14 15.96 -18.60
CA LEU A 201 -10.23 15.02 -17.95
C LEU A 201 -10.87 14.35 -16.75
N GLN A 202 -11.63 15.09 -15.94
CA GLN A 202 -12.41 14.56 -14.83
C GLN A 202 -13.38 13.46 -15.32
N ARG A 203 -14.15 13.74 -16.38
CA ARG A 203 -15.09 12.77 -16.96
C ARG A 203 -14.38 11.54 -17.52
N GLN A 204 -13.22 11.72 -18.18
CA GLN A 204 -12.42 10.61 -18.71
C GLN A 204 -11.89 9.71 -17.59
N LEU A 205 -11.31 10.28 -16.54
CA LEU A 205 -10.81 9.52 -15.39
C LEU A 205 -11.94 8.76 -14.69
N LEU A 206 -13.08 9.41 -14.46
CA LEU A 206 -14.26 8.76 -13.87
C LEU A 206 -14.82 7.65 -14.77
N ALA A 207 -14.87 7.86 -16.08
CA ALA A 207 -15.31 6.83 -17.03
C ALA A 207 -14.36 5.63 -17.07
N ILE A 208 -13.05 5.84 -17.01
CA ILE A 208 -12.06 4.76 -16.95
C ILE A 208 -12.19 3.99 -15.63
N MET A 209 -12.29 4.69 -14.50
CA MET A 209 -12.53 4.06 -13.19
C MET A 209 -13.79 3.19 -13.24
N PHE A 210 -14.90 3.76 -13.73
CA PHE A 210 -16.16 3.04 -13.86
C PHE A 210 -16.05 1.82 -14.77
N ALA A 211 -15.40 1.95 -15.94
CA ALA A 211 -15.22 0.85 -16.88
C ALA A 211 -14.41 -0.30 -16.26
N ILE A 212 -13.31 0.00 -15.56
CA ILE A 212 -12.51 -1.03 -14.87
C ILE A 212 -13.35 -1.73 -13.80
N LEU A 213 -14.07 -0.97 -12.96
CA LEU A 213 -14.93 -1.54 -11.94
C LEU A 213 -16.06 -2.40 -12.52
N LEU A 214 -16.67 -1.96 -13.62
CA LEU A 214 -17.70 -2.71 -14.31
C LEU A 214 -17.16 -4.04 -14.84
N ILE A 215 -16.00 -4.03 -15.49
CA ILE A 215 -15.33 -5.23 -16.00
C ILE A 215 -15.04 -6.20 -14.84
N VAL A 216 -14.45 -5.68 -13.76
CA VAL A 216 -14.14 -6.47 -12.56
C VAL A 216 -15.41 -7.10 -11.99
N VAL A 217 -16.49 -6.35 -11.80
CA VAL A 217 -17.72 -6.88 -11.20
C VAL A 217 -18.45 -7.86 -12.13
N VAL A 218 -18.61 -7.54 -13.41
CA VAL A 218 -19.39 -8.34 -14.36
C VAL A 218 -18.69 -9.64 -14.75
N LEU A 219 -17.37 -9.61 -14.91
CA LEU A 219 -16.60 -10.80 -15.30
C LEU A 219 -16.15 -11.65 -14.11
N SER A 220 -16.51 -11.26 -12.89
CA SER A 220 -16.26 -12.07 -11.71
C SER A 220 -17.16 -13.28 -11.65
N ASP A 221 -16.56 -14.42 -11.37
CA ASP A 221 -17.31 -15.61 -11.02
C ASP A 221 -17.75 -15.56 -9.55
N TRP A 222 -18.96 -15.02 -9.33
CA TRP A 222 -19.58 -14.92 -8.01
C TRP A 222 -20.12 -16.26 -7.48
N THR A 223 -19.98 -17.35 -8.25
CA THR A 223 -20.36 -18.69 -7.79
C THR A 223 -19.27 -19.38 -6.96
N GLY A 224 -18.10 -18.72 -6.81
CA GLY A 224 -16.91 -19.26 -6.16
C GLY A 224 -17.14 -19.80 -4.75
N VAL A 225 -16.88 -21.10 -4.62
CA VAL A 225 -16.75 -21.84 -3.35
C VAL A 225 -15.58 -21.25 -2.57
N THR A 226 -15.79 -20.97 -1.29
CA THR A 226 -14.72 -20.63 -0.34
C THR A 226 -13.63 -21.70 -0.42
N VAL A 227 -12.38 -21.32 -0.69
CA VAL A 227 -11.22 -22.19 -0.43
C VAL A 227 -11.13 -22.44 1.07
#